data_AF-A0A0B6ZM72-F1
#
_entry.id   AF-A0A0B6ZM72-F1
#
_cell.length_a   1.000
_cell.length_b   1.000
_cell.length_c   1.000
_cell.angle_alpha   90.00
_cell.angle_beta   90.00
_cell.angle_gamma   90.00
#
_symmetry.space_group_name_H-M   'P 1'
#
loop_
_entity.id
_entity.type
_entity.pdbx_description
1 polymer ?
#
loop_
_entity_poly.entity_id
_entity_poly.type
_entity_poly.pdbx_seq_one_letter_code
_entity_poly.pdbx_strand_id
1 'polypeptide(L)'
;TRLLLCIMSQKVHFDLRTFSLAFIMTEPYGKDAIKTIITDKQVGTELSFYLYNLLASWRDWLSPTDREHGFALMLILRSAGFSMNSPDTMLTQAQVNALMEDTKQIELKYRKELAAWLQKREVGTVRITNKFEPVRRRIAEQAMTVTQDVTRLQVEERKKLVALIKKSMTTQIQLKKQWQELVQNLSHERGVWYQKASYPQSWQLDPTEGPGRVRKRLQRCHLEIEKKFLMQSHQQKLDAVKVDPPLIFLFEDDHQMSDSAALIYRLYTNEKIQHTCKCTVVSPASESRGELLVGEVCIFFVADGAITVANYTQMLLGNLDQLSITWPHTDIR
;
A
#
# COMPACT_ATOMS: atom_id res chain seq x y z
N THR A 1 34.66 36.59 -25.87
CA THR A 1 36.00 36.00 -26.15
C THR A 1 36.00 34.48 -25.98
N ARG A 2 35.74 33.93 -24.79
CA ARG A 2 35.83 32.47 -24.51
C ARG A 2 34.87 31.58 -25.29
N LEU A 3 33.68 32.08 -25.64
CA LEU A 3 32.68 31.30 -26.38
C LEU A 3 33.17 30.87 -27.77
N LEU A 4 33.80 31.79 -28.52
CA LEU A 4 34.34 31.50 -29.85
C LEU A 4 35.42 30.42 -29.81
N LEU A 5 36.35 30.54 -28.87
CA LEU A 5 37.37 29.53 -28.62
C LEU A 5 36.77 28.16 -28.27
N CYS A 6 35.77 28.12 -27.39
CA CYS A 6 35.08 26.89 -27.05
C CYS A 6 34.43 26.26 -28.28
N ILE A 7 33.71 27.05 -29.09
CA ILE A 7 33.01 26.54 -30.27
C ILE A 7 33.99 26.06 -31.35
N MET A 8 35.13 26.73 -31.53
CA MET A 8 36.16 26.32 -32.51
C MET A 8 37.05 25.18 -32.02
N SER A 9 36.95 24.78 -30.75
CA SER A 9 37.78 23.74 -30.14
C SER A 9 37.67 22.39 -30.86
N GLN A 10 38.73 21.58 -30.78
CA GLN A 10 38.78 20.23 -31.34
C GLN A 10 37.72 19.27 -30.77
N LYS A 11 37.16 19.57 -29.59
CA LYS A 11 36.12 18.75 -28.94
C LYS A 11 34.72 19.00 -29.49
N VAL A 12 34.53 20.09 -30.25
CA VAL A 12 33.25 20.45 -30.84
C VAL A 12 33.08 19.77 -32.20
N HIS A 13 31.84 19.38 -32.50
CA HIS A 13 31.50 18.71 -33.76
C HIS A 13 31.89 19.57 -34.97
N PHE A 14 32.32 18.91 -36.05
CA PHE A 14 32.78 19.55 -37.28
C PHE A 14 31.79 20.61 -37.79
N ASP A 15 30.50 20.28 -37.88
CA ASP A 15 29.46 21.13 -38.45
C ASP A 15 29.30 22.46 -37.71
N LEU A 16 29.42 22.44 -36.38
CA LEU A 16 29.30 23.65 -35.57
C LEU A 16 30.55 24.53 -35.70
N ARG A 17 31.73 23.92 -35.88
CA ARG A 17 32.99 24.64 -36.12
C ARG A 17 32.98 25.32 -37.49
N THR A 18 32.54 24.62 -38.54
CA THR A 18 32.44 25.18 -39.89
C THR A 18 31.35 26.24 -40.00
N PHE A 19 30.17 26.00 -39.42
CA PHE A 19 29.10 27.00 -39.35
C PHE A 19 29.58 28.28 -38.65
N SER A 20 30.26 28.15 -37.50
CA SER A 20 30.73 29.31 -36.75
C SER A 20 31.82 30.08 -37.50
N LEU A 21 32.72 29.36 -38.19
CA LEU A 21 33.72 29.96 -39.06
C LEU A 21 33.06 30.75 -40.20
N ALA A 22 32.13 30.14 -40.93
CA ALA A 22 31.41 30.79 -42.01
C ALA A 22 30.63 32.02 -41.50
N PHE A 23 29.86 31.86 -40.43
CA PHE A 23 29.08 32.94 -39.81
C PHE A 23 29.94 34.16 -39.47
N ILE A 24 31.10 33.95 -38.85
CA ILE A 24 31.96 35.07 -38.45
C ILE A 24 32.62 35.74 -39.66
N MET A 25 32.88 35.00 -40.72
CA MET A 25 33.54 35.54 -41.91
C MET A 25 32.57 36.23 -42.87
N THR A 26 31.29 35.87 -42.84
CA THR A 26 30.20 36.52 -43.60
C THR A 26 29.58 37.71 -42.88
N GLU A 27 29.63 37.75 -41.55
CA GLU A 27 29.09 38.86 -40.76
C GLU A 27 29.89 40.17 -40.99
N PRO A 28 29.22 41.32 -41.24
CA PRO A 28 29.90 42.57 -41.61
C PRO A 28 30.98 43.03 -40.62
N TYR A 29 30.76 42.82 -39.32
CA TYR A 29 31.70 43.20 -38.26
C TYR A 29 32.50 42.01 -37.69
N GLY A 30 32.31 40.79 -38.22
CA GLY A 30 32.90 39.59 -37.66
C GLY A 30 34.43 39.59 -37.71
N LYS A 31 35.01 40.11 -38.80
CA LYS A 31 36.47 40.26 -38.96
C LYS A 31 37.07 41.23 -37.93
N ASP A 32 36.39 42.32 -37.61
CA ASP A 32 36.86 43.29 -36.61
C ASP A 32 36.62 42.79 -35.17
N ALA A 33 35.55 42.02 -34.96
CA ALA A 33 35.33 41.30 -33.71
C ALA A 33 36.47 40.30 -33.45
N ILE A 34 36.91 39.54 -34.47
CA ILE A 34 38.08 38.64 -34.34
C ILE A 34 39.34 39.44 -33.97
N LYS A 35 39.64 40.54 -34.66
CA LYS A 35 40.81 41.39 -34.35
C LYS A 35 40.80 41.87 -32.89
N THR A 36 39.62 42.20 -32.37
CA THR A 36 39.43 42.59 -30.96
C THR A 36 39.66 41.40 -30.02
N ILE A 37 39.18 40.21 -30.36
CA ILE A 37 39.31 38.99 -29.55
C ILE A 37 40.76 38.50 -29.49
N ILE A 38 41.51 38.56 -30.60
CA ILE A 38 42.91 38.11 -30.69
C ILE A 38 43.91 39.09 -30.08
N THR A 39 43.44 40.21 -29.53
CA THR A 39 44.27 41.11 -28.71
C THR A 39 44.82 40.37 -27.49
N ASP A 40 44.09 39.37 -26.99
CA ASP A 40 44.63 38.38 -26.05
C ASP A 40 45.48 37.35 -26.81
N LYS A 41 46.79 37.39 -26.55
CA LYS A 41 47.77 36.51 -27.21
C LYS A 41 47.47 35.03 -27.02
N GLN A 42 46.96 34.61 -25.86
CA GLN A 42 46.64 33.20 -25.60
C GLN A 42 45.46 32.73 -26.45
N VAL A 43 44.47 33.62 -26.61
CA VAL A 43 43.29 33.35 -27.44
C VAL A 43 43.68 33.23 -28.90
N GLY A 44 44.54 34.12 -29.40
CA GLY A 44 45.02 34.06 -30.78
C GLY A 44 45.84 32.79 -31.06
N THR A 45 46.69 32.34 -30.13
CA THR A 45 47.46 31.08 -30.29
C THR A 45 46.57 29.84 -30.30
N GLU A 46 45.61 29.75 -29.38
CA GLU A 46 44.67 28.61 -29.34
C GLU A 46 43.75 28.59 -30.57
N LEU A 47 43.26 29.74 -31.00
CA LEU A 47 42.43 29.86 -32.21
C LEU A 47 43.22 29.49 -33.46
N SER A 48 44.49 29.89 -33.56
CA SER A 48 45.40 29.52 -34.66
C SER A 48 45.58 28.02 -34.74
N PHE A 49 45.77 27.36 -33.59
CA PHE A 49 45.88 25.91 -33.50
C PHE A 49 44.58 25.18 -33.88
N TYR A 50 43.43 25.65 -33.37
CA TYR A 50 42.12 25.08 -33.71
C TYR A 50 41.75 25.26 -35.19
N LEU A 51 42.08 26.40 -35.77
CA LEU A 51 41.87 26.68 -37.19
C LEU A 51 42.77 25.83 -38.07
N TYR A 52 44.06 25.71 -37.71
CA TYR A 52 44.98 24.79 -38.38
C TYR A 52 44.47 23.35 -38.33
N ASN A 53 44.04 22.87 -37.15
CA ASN A 53 43.47 21.53 -37.02
C ASN A 53 42.21 21.34 -37.89
N LEU A 54 41.31 22.32 -37.94
CA LEU A 54 40.12 22.23 -38.79
C LEU A 54 40.50 22.09 -40.26
N LEU A 55 41.39 22.95 -40.75
CA LEU A 55 41.79 22.99 -42.17
C LEU A 55 42.66 21.80 -42.58
N ALA A 56 43.55 21.32 -41.70
CA ALA A 56 44.46 20.22 -42.01
C ALA A 56 43.79 18.84 -41.82
N SER A 57 43.06 18.63 -40.71
CA SER A 57 42.48 17.33 -40.39
C SER A 57 41.15 17.04 -41.11
N TRP A 58 40.41 18.07 -41.50
CA TRP A 58 39.11 17.93 -42.19
C TRP A 58 39.16 18.42 -43.64
N ARG A 59 40.35 18.47 -44.24
CA ARG A 59 40.59 19.00 -45.59
C ARG A 59 39.60 18.45 -46.63
N ASP A 60 39.37 17.14 -46.63
CA ASP A 60 38.53 16.46 -47.63
C ASP A 60 37.02 16.66 -47.42
N TRP A 61 36.63 17.16 -46.25
CA TRP A 61 35.24 17.35 -45.83
C TRP A 61 34.78 18.81 -45.85
N LEU A 62 35.71 19.75 -46.07
CA LEU A 62 35.43 21.18 -46.13
C LEU A 62 34.95 21.58 -47.53
N SER A 63 33.88 22.36 -47.60
CA SER A 63 33.45 22.98 -48.86
C SER A 63 34.49 24.02 -49.34
N PRO A 64 34.54 24.33 -50.65
CA PRO A 64 35.45 25.36 -51.17
C PRO A 64 35.27 26.71 -50.48
N THR A 65 34.01 27.09 -50.20
CA THR A 65 33.66 28.33 -49.51
C THR A 65 34.12 28.33 -48.05
N ASP A 66 33.96 27.23 -47.31
CA ASP A 66 34.41 27.14 -45.91
C ASP A 66 35.94 27.18 -45.81
N ARG A 67 36.60 26.60 -46.80
CA ARG A 67 38.06 26.62 -46.91
C ARG A 67 38.57 28.03 -47.21
N GLU A 68 37.91 28.77 -48.10
CA GLU A 68 38.19 30.20 -48.33
C GLU A 68 38.00 31.03 -47.06
N HIS A 69 36.90 30.83 -46.33
CA HIS A 69 36.67 31.49 -45.04
C HIS A 69 37.77 31.18 -44.03
N GLY A 70 38.21 29.92 -43.95
CA GLY A 70 39.29 29.49 -43.08
C GLY A 70 40.63 30.13 -43.43
N PHE A 71 40.99 30.19 -44.72
CA PHE A 71 42.21 30.86 -45.15
C PHE A 71 42.17 32.37 -44.96
N ALA A 72 41.02 32.99 -45.17
CA ALA A 72 40.83 34.41 -44.87
C ALA A 72 41.01 34.71 -43.38
N LEU A 73 40.52 33.83 -42.49
CA LEU A 73 40.76 33.93 -41.05
C LEU A 73 42.23 33.69 -40.69
N MET A 74 42.89 32.74 -41.35
CA MET A 74 44.33 32.52 -41.18
C MET A 74 45.14 33.77 -41.58
N LEU A 75 44.76 34.45 -42.65
CA LEU A 75 45.44 35.68 -43.06
C LEU A 75 45.31 36.78 -42.00
N ILE A 76 44.13 36.94 -41.39
CA ILE A 76 43.89 37.88 -40.29
C ILE A 76 44.80 37.56 -39.09
N LEU A 77 44.85 36.30 -38.66
CA LEU A 77 45.71 35.85 -37.56
C LEU A 77 47.21 36.05 -37.89
N ARG A 78 47.62 35.78 -39.13
CA ARG A 78 49.01 36.01 -39.58
C ARG A 78 49.36 37.50 -39.58
N SER A 79 48.44 38.34 -40.04
CA SER A 79 48.61 39.81 -40.00
C SER A 79 48.71 40.36 -38.58
N ALA A 80 48.15 39.65 -37.61
CA ALA A 80 48.24 39.97 -36.18
C ALA A 80 49.49 39.37 -35.49
N GLY A 81 50.38 38.70 -36.24
CA GLY A 81 51.66 38.19 -35.75
C GLY A 81 51.64 36.77 -35.18
N PHE A 82 50.57 36.00 -35.39
CA PHE A 82 50.50 34.60 -34.97
C PHE A 82 51.18 33.67 -36.00
N SER A 83 52.07 32.80 -35.53
CA SER A 83 52.71 31.79 -36.36
C SER A 83 51.72 30.67 -36.68
N MET A 84 51.53 30.37 -37.97
CA MET A 84 50.71 29.25 -38.41
C MET A 84 51.42 28.46 -39.49
N ASN A 85 51.35 27.14 -39.35
CA ASN A 85 51.78 26.23 -40.38
C ASN A 85 50.76 26.21 -41.53
N SER A 86 51.25 25.99 -42.76
CA SER A 86 50.37 25.81 -43.91
C SER A 86 49.64 24.47 -43.82
N PRO A 87 48.29 24.43 -43.89
CA PRO A 87 47.52 23.17 -43.87
C PRO A 87 47.80 22.26 -45.08
N ASP A 88 48.28 22.84 -46.19
CA ASP A 88 48.48 22.13 -47.46
C ASP A 88 49.91 21.63 -47.67
N THR A 89 50.83 21.96 -46.77
CA THR A 89 52.25 21.62 -46.90
C THR A 89 52.61 20.54 -45.90
N MET A 90 53.45 19.57 -46.31
CA MET A 90 53.96 18.57 -45.38
C MET A 90 54.77 19.24 -44.28
N LEU A 91 54.42 18.94 -43.03
CA LEU A 91 55.11 19.47 -41.86
C LEU A 91 56.48 18.80 -41.66
N THR A 92 57.43 19.55 -41.13
CA THR A 92 58.68 19.00 -40.60
C THR A 92 58.45 18.30 -39.26
N GLN A 93 59.33 17.36 -38.89
CA GLN A 93 59.23 16.64 -37.61
C GLN A 93 59.21 17.57 -36.39
N ALA A 94 59.94 18.69 -36.43
CA ALA A 94 59.93 19.69 -35.36
C ALA A 94 58.56 20.38 -35.22
N GLN A 95 57.90 20.70 -36.33
CA GLN A 95 56.55 21.29 -36.33
C GLN A 95 55.49 20.30 -35.83
N VAL A 96 55.61 19.02 -36.18
CA VAL A 96 54.74 17.96 -35.68
C VAL A 96 54.87 17.83 -34.15
N ASN A 97 56.10 17.80 -33.63
CA ASN A 97 56.34 17.72 -32.19
C ASN A 97 55.79 18.95 -31.43
N ALA A 98 55.93 20.15 -32.00
CA ALA A 98 55.38 21.38 -31.42
C ALA A 98 53.85 21.34 -31.33
N LEU A 99 53.16 20.88 -32.38
CA LEU A 99 51.70 20.72 -32.37
C LEU A 99 51.23 19.69 -31.36
N MET A 100 51.97 18.58 -31.17
CA MET A 100 51.63 17.60 -30.14
C MET A 100 51.74 18.19 -28.73
N GLU A 101 52.76 19.00 -28.46
CA GLU A 101 52.93 19.67 -27.17
C GLU A 101 51.81 20.71 -26.94
N ASP A 102 51.48 21.52 -27.95
CA ASP A 102 50.36 22.47 -27.88
C ASP A 102 49.03 21.76 -27.59
N THR A 103 48.78 20.62 -28.24
CA THR A 103 47.59 19.78 -28.00
C THR A 103 47.51 19.35 -26.53
N LYS A 104 48.64 18.89 -25.98
CA LYS A 104 48.73 18.41 -24.60
C LYS A 104 48.52 19.55 -23.59
N GLN A 105 49.08 20.72 -23.84
CA GLN A 105 48.93 21.89 -22.98
C GLN A 105 47.48 22.40 -22.96
N ILE A 106 46.84 22.47 -24.13
CA ILE A 106 45.43 22.88 -24.26
C ILE A 106 44.51 21.89 -23.51
N GLU A 107 44.71 20.58 -23.68
CA GLU A 107 43.93 19.56 -22.98
C GLU A 107 44.11 19.63 -21.46
N LEU A 108 45.35 19.82 -20.98
CA LEU A 108 45.63 19.96 -19.55
C LEU A 108 44.94 21.19 -18.95
N LYS A 109 44.97 22.33 -19.65
CA LYS A 109 44.28 23.57 -19.25
C LYS A 109 42.77 23.35 -19.20
N TYR A 110 42.18 22.77 -20.24
CA TYR A 110 40.76 22.47 -20.29
C TYR A 110 40.30 21.60 -19.11
N ARG A 111 41.04 20.52 -18.82
CA ARG A 111 40.72 19.63 -17.67
C ARG A 111 40.73 20.37 -16.34
N LYS A 112 41.73 21.24 -16.12
CA LYS A 112 41.82 22.04 -14.90
C LYS A 112 40.66 23.02 -14.77
N GLU A 113 40.32 23.74 -15.84
CA GLU A 113 39.22 24.70 -15.85
C GLU A 113 37.86 24.01 -15.68
N LEU A 114 37.66 22.85 -16.31
CA LEU A 114 36.45 22.04 -16.16
C LEU A 114 36.28 21.55 -14.72
N ALA A 115 37.34 21.06 -14.10
CA ALA A 115 37.31 20.62 -12.70
C ALA A 115 36.95 21.77 -11.74
N ALA A 116 37.56 22.95 -11.94
CA ALA A 116 37.24 24.14 -11.16
C ALA A 116 35.79 24.60 -11.35
N TRP A 117 35.27 24.53 -12.57
CA TRP A 117 33.88 24.87 -12.87
C TRP A 117 32.90 23.89 -12.21
N LEU A 118 33.15 22.58 -12.30
CA LEU A 118 32.34 21.55 -11.66
C LEU A 118 32.30 21.73 -10.14
N GLN A 119 33.45 22.00 -9.52
CA GLN A 119 33.53 22.27 -8.09
C GLN A 119 32.70 23.51 -7.70
N LYS A 120 32.83 24.61 -8.46
CA LYS A 120 32.06 25.83 -8.22
C LYS A 120 30.55 25.59 -8.38
N ARG A 121 30.15 24.77 -9.36
CA ARG A 121 28.76 24.37 -9.58
C ARG A 121 28.23 23.60 -8.39
N GLU A 122 28.97 22.61 -7.90
CA GLU A 122 28.57 21.78 -6.76
C GLU A 122 28.37 22.61 -5.49
N VAL A 123 29.32 23.50 -5.18
CA VAL A 123 29.20 24.44 -4.06
C VAL A 123 27.96 25.33 -4.20
N GLY A 124 27.67 25.80 -5.41
CA GLY A 124 26.46 26.57 -5.70
C GLY A 124 25.17 25.78 -5.45
N THR A 125 25.12 24.53 -5.94
CA THR A 125 23.99 23.62 -5.74
C THR A 125 23.75 23.36 -4.26
N VAL A 126 24.79 22.97 -3.51
CA VAL A 126 24.69 22.70 -2.07
C VAL A 126 24.22 23.94 -1.31
N ARG A 127 24.74 25.12 -1.65
CA ARG A 127 24.30 26.38 -1.02
C ARG A 127 22.82 26.66 -1.26
N ILE A 128 22.33 26.44 -2.47
CA ILE A 128 20.90 26.64 -2.80
C ILE A 128 20.04 25.62 -2.05
N THR A 129 20.42 24.35 -2.07
CA THR A 129 19.71 23.29 -1.33
C THR A 129 19.63 23.61 0.16
N ASN A 130 20.75 23.98 0.78
CA ASN A 130 20.80 24.32 2.21
C ASN A 130 19.97 25.57 2.54
N LYS A 131 19.84 26.52 1.62
CA LYS A 131 18.96 27.69 1.81
C LYS A 131 17.49 27.30 1.92
N PHE A 132 17.05 26.28 1.18
CA PHE A 132 15.66 25.82 1.18
C PHE A 132 15.38 24.67 2.16
N GLU A 133 16.43 24.08 2.75
CA GLU A 133 16.31 23.00 3.73
C GLU A 133 15.35 23.30 4.90
N PRO A 134 15.35 24.51 5.52
CA PRO A 134 14.43 24.80 6.62
C PRO A 134 12.97 24.81 6.18
N VAL A 135 12.70 25.33 4.98
CA VAL A 135 11.35 25.35 4.40
C VAL A 135 10.89 23.92 4.09
N ARG A 136 11.77 23.11 3.53
CA ARG A 136 11.50 21.69 3.25
C ARG A 136 11.16 20.92 4.52
N ARG A 137 11.95 21.09 5.60
CA ARG A 137 11.67 20.46 6.90
C ARG A 137 10.33 20.91 7.47
N ARG A 138 10.05 22.21 7.48
CA ARG A 138 8.77 22.73 8.00
C ARG A 138 7.57 22.15 7.25
N ILE A 139 7.65 22.05 5.92
CA ILE A 139 6.59 21.45 5.11
C ILE A 139 6.44 19.96 5.45
N ALA A 140 7.54 19.22 5.59
CA ALA A 140 7.50 17.80 5.94
C ALA A 140 6.90 17.57 7.34
N GLU A 141 7.28 18.40 8.32
CA GLU A 141 6.74 18.36 9.69
C GLU A 141 5.23 18.66 9.69
N GLN A 142 4.79 19.72 9.01
CA GLN A 142 3.37 20.07 8.90
C GLN A 142 2.57 18.96 8.21
N ALA A 143 3.09 18.38 7.12
CA ALA A 143 2.45 17.26 6.44
C ALA A 143 2.32 16.02 7.35
N MET A 144 3.35 15.74 8.16
CA MET A 144 3.32 14.67 9.15
C MET A 144 2.25 14.91 10.22
N THR A 145 2.18 16.13 10.78
CA THR A 145 1.16 16.50 11.77
C THR A 145 -0.25 16.31 11.21
N VAL A 146 -0.52 16.82 10.01
CA VAL A 146 -1.83 16.66 9.36
C VAL A 146 -2.15 15.18 9.14
N THR A 147 -1.18 14.38 8.69
CA THR A 147 -1.37 12.94 8.48
C THR A 147 -1.69 12.21 9.79
N GLN A 148 -1.00 12.56 10.88
CA GLN A 148 -1.25 12.00 12.21
C GLN A 148 -2.65 12.38 12.71
N ASP A 149 -3.08 13.63 12.55
CA ASP A 149 -4.40 14.09 12.98
C ASP A 149 -5.53 13.42 12.20
N VAL A 150 -5.40 13.34 10.87
CA VAL A 150 -6.40 12.63 10.03
C VAL A 150 -6.49 11.17 10.44
N THR A 151 -5.35 10.51 10.65
CA THR A 151 -5.33 9.10 11.07
C THR A 151 -5.98 8.93 12.45
N ARG A 152 -5.68 9.82 13.40
CA ARG A 152 -6.29 9.80 14.74
C ARG A 152 -7.81 9.96 14.67
N LEU A 153 -8.30 10.96 13.94
CA LEU A 153 -9.73 11.22 13.76
C LEU A 153 -10.44 10.04 13.08
N GLN A 154 -9.84 9.45 12.04
CA GLN A 154 -10.40 8.27 11.38
C GLN A 154 -10.50 7.07 12.34
N VAL A 155 -9.49 6.86 13.18
CA VAL A 155 -9.50 5.79 14.20
C VAL A 155 -10.59 6.05 15.24
N GLU A 156 -10.75 7.30 15.70
CA GLU A 156 -11.81 7.68 16.63
C GLU A 156 -13.21 7.41 16.04
N GLU A 157 -13.46 7.81 14.79
CA GLU A 157 -14.74 7.56 14.13
C GLU A 157 -14.99 6.07 13.85
N ARG A 158 -13.97 5.32 13.43
CA ARG A 158 -14.09 3.85 13.28
C ARG A 158 -14.46 3.18 14.60
N LYS A 159 -13.86 3.61 15.72
CA LYS A 159 -14.21 3.10 17.05
C LYS A 159 -15.68 3.38 17.40
N LYS A 160 -16.16 4.60 17.14
CA LYS A 160 -17.57 4.97 17.37
C LYS A 160 -18.53 4.11 16.53
N LEU A 161 -18.25 3.95 15.24
CA LEU A 161 -19.05 3.12 14.34
C LEU A 161 -19.12 1.67 14.81
N VAL A 162 -17.97 1.07 15.14
CA VAL A 162 -17.91 -0.30 15.65
C VAL A 162 -18.69 -0.44 16.97
N ALA A 163 -18.59 0.54 17.87
CA ALA A 163 -19.37 0.54 19.11
C ALA A 163 -20.88 0.62 18.87
N LEU A 164 -21.32 1.44 17.90
CA LEU A 164 -22.73 1.54 17.51
C LEU A 164 -23.25 0.23 16.92
N ILE A 165 -22.49 -0.39 16.01
CA ILE A 165 -22.81 -1.70 15.42
C ILE A 165 -22.94 -2.76 16.53
N LYS A 166 -21.95 -2.85 17.42
CA LYS A 166 -21.97 -3.76 18.58
C LYS A 166 -23.21 -3.56 19.45
N LYS A 167 -23.57 -2.31 19.77
CA LYS A 167 -24.75 -1.97 20.57
C LYS A 167 -26.05 -2.37 19.86
N SER A 168 -26.18 -2.06 18.57
CA SER A 168 -27.35 -2.41 17.77
C SER A 168 -27.57 -3.92 17.74
N MET A 169 -26.51 -4.68 17.41
CA MET A 169 -26.55 -6.15 17.39
C MET A 169 -26.93 -6.73 18.75
N THR A 170 -26.30 -6.25 19.83
CA THR A 170 -26.62 -6.74 21.19
C THR A 170 -28.08 -6.49 21.56
N THR A 171 -28.63 -5.34 21.16
CA THR A 171 -30.04 -4.98 21.41
C THR A 171 -30.98 -5.91 20.64
N GLN A 172 -30.67 -6.21 19.37
CA GLN A 172 -31.47 -7.14 18.55
C GLN A 172 -31.48 -8.55 19.16
N ILE A 173 -30.34 -9.07 19.62
CA ILE A 173 -30.27 -10.37 20.32
C ILE A 173 -31.15 -10.36 21.57
N GLN A 174 -31.07 -9.31 22.39
CA GLN A 174 -31.86 -9.21 23.61
C GLN A 174 -33.36 -9.22 23.32
N LEU A 175 -33.80 -8.48 22.30
CA LEU A 175 -35.19 -8.48 21.86
C LEU A 175 -35.62 -9.85 21.37
N LYS A 176 -34.79 -10.53 20.55
CA LYS A 176 -35.07 -11.90 20.08
C LYS A 176 -35.22 -12.87 21.24
N LYS A 177 -34.31 -12.81 22.22
CA LYS A 177 -34.39 -13.64 23.42
C LYS A 177 -35.67 -13.38 24.22
N GLN A 178 -36.06 -12.12 24.41
CA GLN A 178 -37.31 -11.76 25.09
C GLN A 178 -38.54 -12.30 24.35
N TRP A 179 -38.55 -12.22 23.03
CA TRP A 179 -39.61 -12.81 22.21
C TRP A 179 -39.64 -14.33 22.32
N GLN A 180 -38.49 -15.01 22.31
CA GLN A 180 -38.40 -16.45 22.52
C GLN A 180 -38.95 -16.86 23.89
N GLU A 181 -38.54 -16.19 24.97
CA GLU A 181 -39.04 -16.44 26.33
C GLU A 181 -40.56 -16.21 26.41
N LEU A 182 -41.07 -15.16 25.78
CA LEU A 182 -42.50 -14.87 25.73
C LEU A 182 -43.26 -15.97 24.99
N VAL A 183 -42.84 -16.33 23.77
CA VAL A 183 -43.46 -17.39 22.97
C VAL A 183 -43.42 -18.73 23.69
N GLN A 184 -42.30 -19.08 24.34
CA GLN A 184 -42.18 -20.30 25.15
C GLN A 184 -43.22 -20.34 26.28
N ASN A 185 -43.39 -19.23 27.02
CA ASN A 185 -44.37 -19.15 28.11
C ASN A 185 -45.81 -19.28 27.61
N LEU A 186 -46.13 -18.68 26.46
CA LEU A 186 -47.48 -18.69 25.93
C LEU A 186 -47.87 -20.00 25.23
N SER A 187 -46.89 -20.71 24.66
CA SER A 187 -47.05 -22.01 24.00
C SER A 187 -46.89 -23.20 24.96
N HIS A 188 -46.48 -22.95 26.21
CA HIS A 188 -46.40 -23.94 27.29
C HIS A 188 -47.73 -24.72 27.43
N GLU A 189 -47.71 -25.95 27.95
CA GLU A 189 -48.91 -26.78 28.18
C GLU A 189 -49.99 -26.16 29.08
N ARG A 190 -49.67 -25.04 29.74
CA ARG A 190 -50.58 -24.24 30.58
C ARG A 190 -50.86 -22.85 30.00
N GLY A 191 -50.31 -22.54 28.83
CA GLY A 191 -50.40 -21.25 28.16
C GLY A 191 -51.62 -21.14 27.25
N VAL A 192 -51.94 -19.91 26.85
CA VAL A 192 -53.12 -19.58 26.04
C VAL A 192 -52.98 -20.09 24.60
N TRP A 193 -51.75 -20.12 24.08
CA TRP A 193 -51.44 -20.62 22.74
C TRP A 193 -50.91 -22.06 22.77
N TYR A 194 -51.31 -22.86 23.76
CA TYR A 194 -50.96 -24.28 23.78
C TYR A 194 -51.56 -25.04 22.59
N GLN A 195 -50.72 -25.76 21.84
CA GLN A 195 -51.14 -26.65 20.76
C GLN A 195 -50.61 -28.07 20.98
N LYS A 196 -51.48 -28.99 21.39
CA LYS A 196 -51.12 -30.39 21.68
C LYS A 196 -50.48 -31.14 20.49
N ALA A 197 -50.85 -30.76 19.26
CA ALA A 197 -50.36 -31.41 18.04
C ALA A 197 -48.86 -31.17 17.80
N SER A 198 -48.35 -29.99 18.14
CA SER A 198 -46.93 -29.60 18.00
C SER A 198 -46.16 -29.66 19.31
N TYR A 199 -46.82 -29.61 20.47
CA TYR A 199 -46.13 -29.60 21.76
C TYR A 199 -45.50 -30.97 22.12
N PRO A 200 -44.31 -31.01 22.73
CA PRO A 200 -43.66 -32.27 23.04
C PRO A 200 -44.39 -33.10 24.11
N GLN A 201 -44.48 -34.40 23.87
CA GLN A 201 -45.21 -35.33 24.74
C GLN A 201 -44.31 -36.22 25.59
N SER A 202 -43.01 -36.24 25.32
CA SER A 202 -42.02 -37.04 26.03
C SER A 202 -41.28 -36.22 27.08
N TRP A 203 -40.60 -36.92 27.99
CA TRP A 203 -39.79 -36.33 29.05
C TRP A 203 -38.33 -36.72 28.86
N GLN A 204 -37.44 -35.75 29.11
CA GLN A 204 -36.02 -35.99 29.25
C GLN A 204 -35.51 -35.38 30.55
N LEU A 205 -34.33 -35.83 30.98
CA LEU A 205 -33.61 -35.15 32.04
C LEU A 205 -33.24 -33.75 31.58
N ASP A 206 -33.58 -32.77 32.40
CA ASP A 206 -33.14 -31.39 32.25
C ASP A 206 -31.60 -31.35 32.35
N PRO A 207 -30.91 -30.62 31.46
CA PRO A 207 -29.45 -30.60 31.43
C PRO A 207 -28.82 -29.95 32.67
N THR A 208 -29.60 -29.19 33.46
CA THR A 208 -29.13 -28.51 34.68
C THR A 208 -28.62 -29.53 35.70
N GLU A 209 -27.32 -29.46 35.97
CA GLU A 209 -26.65 -30.29 36.97
C GLU A 209 -26.83 -29.66 38.38
N GLY A 210 -27.29 -30.46 39.34
CA GLY A 210 -27.31 -30.06 40.76
C GLY A 210 -25.99 -30.38 41.48
N PRO A 211 -25.91 -30.16 42.80
CA PRO A 211 -24.78 -30.60 43.61
C PRO A 211 -24.45 -32.07 43.38
N GLY A 212 -23.18 -32.38 43.10
CA GLY A 212 -22.74 -33.74 42.75
C GLY A 212 -23.00 -34.15 41.29
N ARG A 213 -23.31 -33.20 40.39
CA ARG A 213 -23.55 -33.43 38.96
C ARG A 213 -24.75 -34.34 38.65
N VAL A 214 -25.70 -34.41 39.58
CA VAL A 214 -26.92 -35.22 39.43
C VAL A 214 -28.02 -34.39 38.78
N ARG A 215 -28.60 -34.90 37.69
CA ARG A 215 -29.78 -34.32 37.03
C ARG A 215 -31.04 -34.95 37.62
N LYS A 216 -31.87 -34.13 38.29
CA LYS A 216 -33.10 -34.59 38.98
C LYS A 216 -34.39 -34.02 38.40
N ARG A 217 -34.28 -33.04 37.50
CA ARG A 217 -35.42 -32.36 36.89
C ARG A 217 -35.75 -33.03 35.56
N LEU A 218 -37.04 -33.10 35.25
CA LEU A 218 -37.53 -33.53 33.95
C LEU A 218 -38.06 -32.31 33.19
N GLN A 219 -37.84 -32.30 31.88
CA GLN A 219 -38.39 -31.31 30.96
C GLN A 219 -39.03 -31.98 29.76
N ARG A 220 -39.98 -31.29 29.13
CA ARG A 220 -40.66 -31.75 27.92
C ARG A 220 -39.68 -31.78 26.75
N CYS A 221 -39.70 -32.85 25.96
CA CYS A 221 -38.86 -32.97 24.77
C CYS A 221 -39.51 -33.71 23.61
N HIS A 222 -39.02 -33.38 22.43
CA HIS A 222 -39.27 -34.13 21.23
C HIS A 222 -38.34 -35.34 21.20
N LEU A 223 -38.84 -36.49 20.74
CA LEU A 223 -38.00 -37.68 20.62
C LEU A 223 -37.14 -37.56 19.37
N GLU A 224 -35.82 -37.56 19.56
CA GLU A 224 -34.83 -37.66 18.49
C GLU A 224 -34.39 -39.11 18.24
N ILE A 225 -35.33 -40.05 18.43
CA ILE A 225 -35.09 -41.48 18.30
C ILE A 225 -35.76 -41.97 17.02
N GLU A 226 -35.03 -42.72 16.20
CA GLU A 226 -35.60 -43.29 14.98
C GLU A 226 -36.78 -44.23 15.29
N LYS A 227 -37.81 -44.19 14.42
CA LYS A 227 -39.04 -44.97 14.54
C LYS A 227 -38.82 -46.47 14.80
N LYS A 228 -37.73 -47.04 14.26
CA LYS A 228 -37.37 -48.47 14.41
C LYS A 228 -37.05 -48.87 15.85
N PHE A 229 -36.66 -47.92 16.70
CA PHE A 229 -36.35 -48.16 18.11
C PHE A 229 -37.55 -47.94 19.03
N LEU A 230 -38.71 -47.57 18.50
CA LEU A 230 -39.94 -47.36 19.26
C LEU A 230 -40.94 -48.49 19.00
N MET A 231 -41.60 -48.95 20.07
CA MET A 231 -42.77 -49.82 19.97
C MET A 231 -43.86 -49.14 19.13
N GLN A 232 -44.62 -49.93 18.37
CA GLN A 232 -45.63 -49.42 17.43
C GLN A 232 -46.65 -48.47 18.09
N SER A 233 -47.02 -48.75 19.35
CA SER A 233 -47.91 -47.92 20.17
C SER A 233 -47.34 -46.54 20.56
N HIS A 234 -46.03 -46.33 20.43
CA HIS A 234 -45.34 -45.09 20.82
C HIS A 234 -44.80 -44.29 19.64
N GLN A 235 -44.88 -44.81 18.41
CA GLN A 235 -44.39 -44.13 17.22
C GLN A 235 -45.13 -42.81 16.92
N GLN A 236 -46.39 -42.67 17.35
CA GLN A 236 -47.17 -41.44 17.21
C GLN A 236 -46.54 -40.24 17.95
N LYS A 237 -45.70 -40.47 18.97
CA LYS A 237 -44.99 -39.40 19.68
C LYS A 237 -43.96 -38.67 18.82
N LEU A 238 -43.54 -39.25 17.69
CA LEU A 238 -42.63 -38.63 16.74
C LEU A 238 -43.32 -37.59 15.84
N ASP A 239 -44.65 -37.64 15.72
CA ASP A 239 -45.37 -36.78 14.78
C ASP A 239 -45.44 -35.32 15.25
N ALA A 240 -45.32 -35.07 16.56
CA ALA A 240 -45.35 -33.71 17.12
C ALA A 240 -44.19 -32.83 16.63
N VAL A 241 -43.05 -33.42 16.24
CA VAL A 241 -41.90 -32.68 15.68
C VAL A 241 -42.21 -32.10 14.30
N LYS A 242 -43.11 -32.75 13.55
CA LYS A 242 -43.40 -32.40 12.16
C LYS A 242 -44.43 -31.28 12.03
N VAL A 243 -45.06 -30.89 13.14
CA VAL A 243 -46.08 -29.85 13.17
C VAL A 243 -45.43 -28.59 13.72
N ASP A 244 -45.51 -27.51 12.96
CA ASP A 244 -44.92 -26.25 13.40
C ASP A 244 -45.59 -25.74 14.69
N PRO A 245 -44.80 -25.27 15.66
CA PRO A 245 -45.35 -24.68 16.87
C PRO A 245 -46.05 -23.34 16.57
N PRO A 246 -46.99 -22.93 17.42
CA PRO A 246 -47.64 -21.64 17.27
C PRO A 246 -46.61 -20.50 17.36
N LEU A 247 -46.85 -19.44 16.58
CA LEU A 247 -46.00 -18.23 16.52
C LEU A 247 -44.59 -18.43 15.93
N ILE A 248 -44.31 -19.57 15.27
CA ILE A 248 -43.04 -19.82 14.59
C ILE A 248 -42.70 -18.79 13.51
N PHE A 249 -43.72 -18.25 12.83
CA PHE A 249 -43.59 -17.22 11.78
C PHE A 249 -42.86 -15.95 12.24
N LEU A 250 -42.81 -15.69 13.55
CA LEU A 250 -42.04 -14.57 14.13
C LEU A 250 -40.52 -14.73 13.96
N PHE A 251 -40.05 -15.94 13.59
CA PHE A 251 -38.63 -16.30 13.50
C PHE A 251 -38.20 -16.81 12.12
N GLU A 252 -39.12 -16.94 11.15
CA GLU A 252 -38.85 -17.53 9.82
C GLU A 252 -37.97 -16.63 8.92
N ASP A 253 -38.03 -15.31 9.08
CA ASP A 253 -37.33 -14.33 8.23
C ASP A 253 -35.90 -13.97 8.70
N ASP A 254 -35.39 -14.58 9.76
CA ASP A 254 -34.14 -14.15 10.42
C ASP A 254 -32.88 -14.73 9.74
N HIS A 255 -32.69 -14.42 8.46
CA HIS A 255 -31.54 -14.87 7.66
C HIS A 255 -30.36 -13.87 7.63
N GLN A 256 -30.47 -12.73 8.31
CA GLN A 256 -29.52 -11.62 8.11
C GLN A 256 -28.30 -11.63 9.04
N MET A 257 -28.33 -12.35 10.17
CA MET A 257 -27.16 -12.51 11.04
C MET A 257 -27.15 -13.86 11.76
N SER A 258 -26.03 -14.56 11.71
CA SER A 258 -25.79 -15.72 12.58
C SER A 258 -25.78 -15.26 14.04
N ASP A 259 -26.62 -15.86 14.89
CA ASP A 259 -26.64 -15.63 16.35
C ASP A 259 -25.22 -15.79 16.96
N SER A 260 -24.38 -16.66 16.37
CA SER A 260 -22.96 -16.82 16.72
C SER A 260 -22.13 -15.56 16.51
N ALA A 261 -22.31 -14.86 15.39
CA ALA A 261 -21.58 -13.62 15.10
C ALA A 261 -21.95 -12.52 16.10
N ALA A 262 -23.25 -12.41 16.40
CA ALA A 262 -23.79 -11.44 17.33
C ALA A 262 -23.28 -11.69 18.77
N LEU A 263 -23.16 -12.96 19.16
CA LEU A 263 -22.62 -13.38 20.46
C LEU A 263 -21.10 -13.11 20.56
N ILE A 264 -20.33 -13.42 19.51
CA ILE A 264 -18.90 -13.07 19.42
C ILE A 264 -18.70 -11.56 19.63
N TYR A 265 -19.52 -10.72 18.98
CA TYR A 265 -19.41 -9.26 19.16
C TYR A 265 -19.70 -8.81 20.60
N ARG A 266 -20.66 -9.43 21.29
CA ARG A 266 -20.94 -9.16 22.71
C ARG A 266 -19.73 -9.53 23.58
N LEU A 267 -19.11 -10.69 23.34
CA LEU A 267 -17.94 -11.15 24.08
C LEU A 267 -16.75 -10.20 23.94
N TYR A 268 -16.43 -9.78 22.71
CA TYR A 268 -15.39 -8.76 22.45
C TYR A 268 -15.73 -7.34 22.95
N THR A 269 -16.93 -7.12 23.52
CA THR A 269 -17.35 -5.81 24.05
C THR A 269 -17.29 -5.79 25.57
N ASN A 270 -17.72 -6.87 26.21
CA ASN A 270 -17.80 -6.96 27.66
C ASN A 270 -16.53 -7.52 28.29
N GLU A 271 -15.68 -8.18 27.49
CA GLU A 271 -14.47 -8.83 27.97
C GLU A 271 -13.33 -8.70 26.97
N LYS A 272 -12.11 -8.53 27.49
CA LYS A 272 -10.91 -8.53 26.65
C LYS A 272 -10.51 -9.97 26.35
N ILE A 273 -10.76 -10.40 25.12
CA ILE A 273 -10.31 -11.70 24.63
C ILE A 273 -8.79 -11.66 24.42
N GLN A 274 -8.07 -12.56 25.10
CA GLN A 274 -6.62 -12.70 25.04
C GLN A 274 -6.20 -13.69 23.95
N HIS A 275 -6.96 -14.78 23.78
CA HIS A 275 -6.66 -15.82 22.81
C HIS A 275 -7.92 -16.32 22.11
N THR A 276 -7.76 -16.64 20.83
CA THR A 276 -8.81 -17.23 19.99
C THR A 276 -8.24 -18.44 19.27
N CYS A 277 -8.93 -19.58 19.33
CA CYS A 277 -8.54 -20.77 18.57
C CYS A 277 -9.77 -21.51 18.02
N LYS A 278 -9.60 -22.15 16.86
CA LYS A 278 -10.62 -23.05 16.31
C LYS A 278 -10.62 -24.36 17.10
N CYS A 279 -11.80 -24.85 17.46
CA CYS A 279 -11.96 -26.08 18.21
C CYS A 279 -13.26 -26.82 17.85
N THR A 280 -13.38 -28.05 18.34
CA THR A 280 -14.62 -28.83 18.26
C THR A 280 -15.00 -29.22 19.68
N VAL A 281 -16.19 -28.82 20.13
CA VAL A 281 -16.77 -29.31 21.38
C VAL A 281 -17.39 -30.66 21.13
N VAL A 282 -16.97 -31.64 21.92
CA VAL A 282 -17.47 -33.02 21.88
C VAL A 282 -18.28 -33.26 23.14
N SER A 283 -19.55 -33.63 22.97
CA SER A 283 -20.45 -34.07 24.03
C SER A 283 -20.94 -35.49 23.73
N PRO A 284 -21.46 -36.23 24.72
CA PRO A 284 -22.02 -37.58 24.46
C PRO A 284 -23.15 -37.60 23.43
N ALA A 285 -23.79 -36.46 23.18
CA ALA A 285 -24.93 -36.33 22.27
C ALA A 285 -24.56 -35.71 20.90
N SER A 286 -23.51 -34.89 20.82
CA SER A 286 -23.17 -34.15 19.60
C SER A 286 -21.72 -33.67 19.56
N GLU A 287 -21.23 -33.43 18.34
CA GLU A 287 -19.97 -32.73 18.06
C GLU A 287 -20.26 -31.41 17.34
N SER A 288 -19.72 -30.30 17.84
CA SER A 288 -19.95 -28.96 17.29
C SER A 288 -18.63 -28.24 17.03
N ARG A 289 -18.40 -27.82 15.79
CA ARG A 289 -17.23 -27.00 15.41
C ARG A 289 -17.47 -25.53 15.76
N GLY A 290 -16.42 -24.83 16.18
CA GLY A 290 -16.51 -23.43 16.57
C GLY A 290 -15.18 -22.80 16.95
N GLU A 291 -15.27 -21.68 17.65
CA GLU A 291 -14.16 -20.92 18.20
C GLU A 291 -14.18 -20.94 19.74
N LEU A 292 -13.03 -21.21 20.34
CA LEU A 292 -12.78 -20.99 21.75
C LEU A 292 -12.15 -19.60 21.91
N LEU A 293 -12.76 -18.77 22.77
CA LEU A 293 -12.32 -17.44 23.12
C LEU A 293 -11.94 -17.43 24.59
N VAL A 294 -10.67 -17.18 24.89
CA VAL A 294 -10.17 -17.08 26.26
C VAL A 294 -10.12 -15.60 26.63
N GLY A 295 -11.00 -15.18 27.52
CA GLY A 295 -11.01 -13.84 28.10
C GLY A 295 -10.30 -13.77 29.44
N GLU A 296 -10.28 -12.57 30.03
CA GLU A 296 -9.65 -12.28 31.32
C GLU A 296 -10.36 -12.96 32.52
N VAL A 297 -11.67 -13.21 32.42
CA VAL A 297 -12.52 -13.70 33.52
C VAL A 297 -13.18 -15.04 33.17
N CYS A 298 -13.46 -15.26 31.88
CA CYS A 298 -14.19 -16.42 31.40
C CYS A 298 -13.56 -16.99 30.12
N ILE A 299 -13.81 -18.28 29.88
CA ILE A 299 -13.59 -18.96 28.61
C ILE A 299 -14.95 -19.13 27.94
N PHE A 300 -15.00 -18.85 26.64
CA PHE A 300 -16.22 -18.98 25.84
C PHE A 300 -15.97 -19.93 24.69
N PHE A 301 -16.97 -20.75 24.37
CA PHE A 301 -17.07 -21.43 23.10
C PHE A 301 -18.18 -20.79 22.28
N VAL A 302 -17.98 -20.61 20.98
CA VAL A 302 -19.01 -20.17 20.04
C VAL A 302 -19.00 -21.08 18.81
N ALA A 303 -20.14 -21.68 18.47
CA ALA A 303 -20.25 -22.58 17.32
C ALA A 303 -20.20 -21.83 15.97
N ASP A 304 -19.56 -22.43 14.95
CA ASP A 304 -19.37 -21.85 13.62
C ASP A 304 -20.68 -21.71 12.81
N GLY A 305 -21.75 -22.42 13.18
CA GLY A 305 -23.00 -22.48 12.43
C GLY A 305 -24.07 -21.51 12.96
N ALA A 306 -24.67 -20.73 12.05
CA ALA A 306 -26.08 -20.37 12.21
C ALA A 306 -26.89 -21.67 12.15
N ILE A 307 -27.89 -21.81 13.01
CA ILE A 307 -28.81 -22.95 12.97
C ILE A 307 -29.60 -22.84 11.67
N THR A 308 -29.10 -23.43 10.58
CA THR A 308 -29.74 -23.32 9.27
C THR A 308 -30.87 -24.32 9.07
N VAL A 309 -31.02 -25.32 9.95
CA VAL A 309 -32.12 -26.32 9.84
C VAL A 309 -32.57 -26.91 11.20
N ALA A 310 -31.87 -26.69 12.32
CA ALA A 310 -32.21 -27.39 13.56
C ALA A 310 -33.35 -26.68 14.33
N ASN A 311 -34.59 -27.06 14.01
CA ASN A 311 -35.78 -26.93 14.86
C ASN A 311 -35.80 -25.67 15.75
N TYR A 312 -36.27 -24.53 15.21
CA TYR A 312 -36.70 -23.39 16.03
C TYR A 312 -37.59 -23.84 17.20
N THR A 313 -38.40 -24.88 16.99
CA THR A 313 -39.17 -25.60 18.01
C THR A 313 -38.33 -26.08 19.18
N GLN A 314 -37.14 -26.65 18.96
CA GLN A 314 -36.26 -27.11 20.03
C GLN A 314 -35.50 -25.98 20.73
N MET A 315 -35.17 -24.90 20.00
CA MET A 315 -34.66 -23.67 20.63
C MET A 315 -35.71 -23.03 21.53
N LEU A 316 -36.96 -22.94 21.08
CA LEU A 316 -38.10 -22.43 21.86
C LEU A 316 -38.41 -23.29 23.08
N LEU A 317 -38.02 -24.56 23.07
CA LEU A 317 -38.17 -25.48 24.20
C LEU A 317 -36.95 -25.47 25.15
N GLY A 318 -35.92 -24.67 24.88
CA GLY A 318 -34.70 -24.56 25.69
C GLY A 318 -33.75 -25.77 25.59
N ASN A 319 -33.91 -26.60 24.55
CA ASN A 319 -33.18 -27.86 24.42
C ASN A 319 -31.85 -27.74 23.64
N LEU A 320 -31.63 -26.64 22.92
CA LEU A 320 -30.45 -26.42 22.05
C LEU A 320 -29.83 -25.04 22.26
N ASP A 321 -29.39 -24.72 23.47
CA ASP A 321 -28.43 -23.63 23.71
C ASP A 321 -26.99 -24.08 23.42
N GLN A 322 -26.75 -24.71 22.25
CA GLN A 322 -25.41 -25.14 21.82
C GLN A 322 -24.70 -24.12 20.92
N LEU A 323 -25.22 -22.90 20.81
CA LEU A 323 -24.56 -21.82 20.07
C LEU A 323 -23.36 -21.25 20.82
N SER A 324 -23.41 -21.28 22.15
CA SER A 324 -22.30 -20.81 22.97
C SER A 324 -22.27 -21.42 24.36
N ILE A 325 -21.08 -21.68 24.88
CA ILE A 325 -20.89 -22.15 26.25
C ILE A 325 -19.93 -21.17 26.95
N THR A 326 -20.18 -20.89 28.23
CA THR A 326 -19.35 -20.00 29.04
C THR A 326 -18.86 -20.76 30.27
N TRP A 327 -17.56 -20.68 30.54
CA TRP A 327 -16.91 -21.21 31.73
C TRP A 327 -16.16 -20.08 32.44
N PRO A 328 -16.61 -19.65 33.63
CA PRO A 328 -15.81 -18.77 34.49
C PRO A 328 -14.49 -19.45 34.87
N HIS A 329 -13.38 -18.69 34.93
CA HIS A 329 -12.10 -19.25 35.36
C HIS A 329 -12.17 -19.87 36.76
N THR A 330 -13.05 -19.36 37.63
CA THR A 330 -13.30 -19.90 38.98
C THR A 330 -13.86 -21.32 39.01
N ASP A 331 -14.52 -21.72 37.93
CA ASP A 331 -15.26 -22.99 37.85
C ASP A 331 -14.40 -24.10 37.22
N ILE A 332 -13.27 -23.72 36.61
CA ILE A 332 -12.31 -24.64 36.00
C ILE A 332 -11.36 -25.13 37.09
N ARG A 333 -11.34 -26.45 37.33
CA ARG A 333 -10.55 -27.11 38.37
C ARG A 333 -9.39 -27.92 37.81
#